data_AF-A0A4Z0J8G1-F1
#
_entry.id   AF-A0A4Z0J8G1-F1
#
_cell.length_a   1.000
_cell.length_b   1.000
_cell.length_c   1.000
_cell.angle_alpha   90.00
_cell.angle_beta   90.00
_cell.angle_gamma   90.00
#
_symmetry.space_group_name_H-M   'P 1'
#
loop_
_entity.id
_entity.type
_entity.pdbx_description
1 polymer ?
#
loop_
_entity_poly.entity_id
_entity_poly.type
_entity_poly.pdbx_seq_one_letter_code
_entity_poly.pdbx_strand_id
1 'polypeptide(L)'
;MSKPYFLIGLAAVSFSLAATSLTSAQAATWHTGTPKVMRHTWYYNGKADNKAYITYGKTKSTGNLFGYDTASARYYRLPGYGLKKLKYQSLGKHVYRLSGIQYSPKGSTVQFDGQRLTYKVKATKKQLHFYKGYDNYVRKAAFATIKTPNALK
;
A
#
# COMPACT_ATOMS: atom_id res chain seq x y z
N MET A 1 54.06 -6.35 -61.05
CA MET A 1 53.00 -6.90 -61.93
C MET A 1 52.08 -7.72 -61.04
N SER A 2 50.75 -7.63 -61.05
CA SER A 2 49.82 -6.86 -61.89
C SER A 2 48.52 -6.57 -61.13
N LYS A 3 48.08 -5.32 -61.13
CA LYS A 3 46.65 -4.93 -61.08
C LYS A 3 46.12 -5.02 -62.54
N PRO A 4 44.79 -5.07 -62.87
CA PRO A 4 43.90 -3.98 -62.44
C PRO A 4 42.34 -4.08 -62.54
N TYR A 5 41.67 -2.98 -62.09
CA TYR A 5 40.34 -2.44 -62.51
C TYR A 5 39.09 -3.33 -62.22
N PHE A 6 37.82 -2.86 -62.07
CA PHE A 6 37.12 -1.56 -61.92
C PHE A 6 35.62 -1.87 -61.54
N LEU A 7 34.67 -1.01 -61.15
CA LEU A 7 34.54 0.44 -60.84
C LEU A 7 33.25 0.68 -59.97
N ILE A 8 33.16 1.85 -59.31
CA ILE A 8 31.94 2.65 -58.96
C ILE A 8 30.84 2.07 -58.04
N GLY A 9 30.45 2.88 -57.05
CA GLY A 9 29.30 2.65 -56.15
C GLY A 9 28.98 3.86 -55.26
N LEU A 10 28.93 5.04 -55.88
CA LEU A 10 28.52 6.35 -55.35
C LEU A 10 27.21 6.32 -54.53
N ALA A 11 27.26 6.74 -53.25
CA ALA A 11 26.16 7.47 -52.58
C ALA A 11 26.64 8.11 -51.26
N ALA A 12 26.50 9.44 -51.15
CA ALA A 12 26.45 10.11 -49.84
C ALA A 12 25.01 10.11 -49.34
N VAL A 13 24.76 10.11 -48.02
CA VAL A 13 23.57 10.75 -47.42
C VAL A 13 23.66 10.84 -45.87
N SER A 14 23.36 12.05 -45.39
CA SER A 14 22.91 12.47 -44.05
C SER A 14 23.59 11.98 -42.76
N PHE A 15 24.10 12.98 -42.02
CA PHE A 15 23.99 13.07 -40.57
C PHE A 15 22.54 12.76 -40.10
N SER A 16 22.39 11.90 -39.10
CA SER A 16 21.18 11.87 -38.26
C SER A 16 21.56 11.57 -36.82
N LEU A 17 21.52 12.58 -35.95
CA LEU A 17 21.55 12.36 -34.50
C LEU A 17 20.32 11.53 -34.13
N ALA A 18 20.54 10.28 -33.73
CA ALA A 18 19.50 9.44 -33.13
C ALA A 18 19.21 9.92 -31.69
N ALA A 19 18.57 11.08 -31.56
CA ALA A 19 18.07 11.61 -30.30
C ALA A 19 16.76 10.91 -29.88
N THR A 20 16.80 9.59 -29.72
CA THR A 20 15.69 8.76 -29.24
C THR A 20 16.23 7.65 -28.33
N SER A 21 15.77 7.47 -27.10
CA SER A 21 14.85 8.30 -26.31
C SER A 21 15.26 8.18 -24.85
N LEU A 22 15.48 9.31 -24.18
CA LEU A 22 15.48 9.32 -22.72
C LEU A 22 14.05 8.96 -22.27
N THR A 23 13.81 7.69 -21.97
CA THR A 23 12.65 7.30 -21.15
C THR A 23 12.75 8.12 -19.89
N SER A 24 11.93 9.16 -19.75
CA SER A 24 11.96 9.97 -18.55
C SER A 24 11.69 9.03 -17.39
N ALA A 25 12.67 8.91 -16.49
CA ALA A 25 12.52 8.13 -15.27
C ALA A 25 11.51 8.91 -14.42
N GLN A 26 10.22 8.68 -14.69
CA GLN A 26 9.13 9.53 -14.26
C GLN A 26 9.11 9.52 -12.73
N ALA A 27 9.69 10.57 -12.15
CA ALA A 27 10.25 10.51 -10.82
C ALA A 27 9.16 10.13 -9.82
N ALA A 28 9.32 8.96 -9.18
CA ALA A 28 8.38 8.30 -8.30
C ALA A 28 7.91 9.23 -7.17
N THR A 29 6.90 10.06 -7.44
CA THR A 29 6.61 11.22 -6.61
C THR A 29 5.90 10.78 -5.34
N TRP A 30 6.54 11.01 -4.19
CA TRP A 30 5.96 10.67 -2.90
C TRP A 30 5.04 11.80 -2.43
N HIS A 31 3.74 11.52 -2.40
CA HIS A 31 2.74 12.44 -1.85
C HIS A 31 2.57 12.22 -0.35
N THR A 32 2.43 13.30 0.42
CA THR A 32 2.18 13.22 1.87
C THR A 32 0.78 12.67 2.16
N GLY A 33 0.72 11.72 3.10
CA GLY A 33 -0.51 11.12 3.59
C GLY A 33 -0.92 9.84 2.87
N THR A 34 -2.24 9.67 2.74
CA THR A 34 -2.90 8.52 2.09
C THR A 34 -3.74 8.96 0.88
N PRO A 35 -3.93 8.11 -0.14
CA PRO A 35 -4.91 8.34 -1.21
C PRO A 35 -6.32 8.55 -0.64
N LYS A 36 -7.11 9.50 -1.16
CA LYS A 36 -8.48 9.79 -0.65
C LYS A 36 -9.36 8.53 -0.62
N VAL A 37 -9.28 7.68 -1.65
CA VAL A 37 -10.04 6.42 -1.78
C VAL A 37 -9.81 5.43 -0.63
N MET A 38 -8.64 5.50 0.03
CA MET A 38 -8.31 4.61 1.15
C MET A 38 -8.89 5.04 2.50
N ARG A 39 -9.30 6.32 2.67
CA ARG A 39 -9.46 6.99 3.97
C ARG A 39 -10.69 6.59 4.78
N HIS A 40 -10.77 5.30 5.12
CA HIS A 40 -11.92 4.67 5.76
C HIS A 40 -11.46 3.57 6.71
N THR A 41 -12.40 3.00 7.47
CA THR A 41 -12.20 1.68 8.07
C THR A 41 -12.58 0.59 7.07
N TRP A 42 -11.73 -0.42 7.02
CA TRP A 42 -11.83 -1.61 6.20
C TRP A 42 -11.85 -2.83 7.12
N TYR A 43 -12.64 -3.85 6.76
CA TYR A 43 -12.86 -5.05 7.56
C TYR A 43 -12.48 -6.28 6.75
N TYR A 44 -11.67 -7.15 7.34
CA TYR A 44 -11.40 -8.49 6.84
C TYR A 44 -12.38 -9.44 7.53
N ASN A 45 -13.31 -9.97 6.74
CA ASN A 45 -14.39 -10.84 7.20
C ASN A 45 -13.93 -12.31 7.24
N GLY A 46 -12.81 -12.58 7.92
CA GLY A 46 -12.26 -13.93 8.06
C GLY A 46 -13.11 -14.84 8.95
N LYS A 47 -12.86 -16.16 8.83
CA LYS A 47 -13.49 -17.20 9.65
C LYS A 47 -12.88 -17.20 11.07
N ALA A 48 -13.65 -17.67 12.06
CA ALA A 48 -13.27 -17.71 13.47
C ALA A 48 -12.62 -16.39 13.93
N ASP A 49 -11.48 -16.45 14.62
CA ASP A 49 -10.80 -15.30 15.23
C ASP A 49 -9.95 -14.47 14.25
N ASN A 50 -9.82 -14.92 13.00
CA ASN A 50 -9.12 -14.20 11.94
C ASN A 50 -9.95 -13.02 11.37
N LYS A 51 -10.69 -12.29 12.22
CA LYS A 51 -11.38 -11.06 11.86
C LYS A 51 -10.48 -9.88 12.15
N ALA A 52 -10.31 -8.98 11.19
CA ALA A 52 -9.41 -7.84 11.34
C ALA A 52 -10.06 -6.53 10.87
N TYR A 53 -9.54 -5.41 11.35
CA TYR A 53 -9.83 -4.08 10.80
C TYR A 53 -8.54 -3.33 10.48
N ILE A 54 -8.63 -2.41 9.52
CA ILE A 54 -7.66 -1.35 9.36
C ILE A 54 -8.34 -0.04 8.95
N THR A 55 -8.04 1.02 9.68
CA THR A 55 -8.51 2.38 9.44
C THR A 55 -7.38 3.23 8.88
N TYR A 56 -7.62 3.91 7.76
CA TYR A 56 -6.71 4.93 7.23
C TYR A 56 -7.27 6.33 7.45
N GLY A 57 -6.51 7.16 8.15
CA GLY A 57 -6.71 8.61 8.20
C GLY A 57 -5.90 9.33 7.11
N LYS A 58 -5.83 10.67 7.17
CA LYS A 58 -5.04 11.48 6.23
C LYS A 58 -3.54 11.16 6.29
N THR A 59 -2.98 10.92 7.47
CA THR A 59 -1.52 10.79 7.71
C THR A 59 -1.12 9.61 8.62
N LYS A 60 -2.10 8.81 9.06
CA LYS A 60 -1.91 7.64 9.95
C LYS A 60 -2.76 6.46 9.47
N SER A 61 -2.36 5.25 9.82
CA SER A 61 -3.19 4.03 9.74
C SER A 61 -3.19 3.30 11.07
N THR A 62 -4.30 2.66 11.42
CA THR A 62 -4.50 1.93 12.68
C THR A 62 -5.27 0.65 12.40
N GLY A 63 -4.75 -0.52 12.80
CA GLY A 63 -5.43 -1.80 12.61
C GLY A 63 -5.01 -2.85 13.64
N ASN A 64 -5.86 -3.85 13.82
CA ASN A 64 -5.58 -5.08 14.56
C ASN A 64 -6.67 -6.13 14.24
N LEU A 65 -6.56 -7.31 14.88
CA LEU A 65 -7.65 -8.28 14.98
C LEU A 65 -8.81 -7.75 15.84
N PHE A 66 -9.93 -8.45 15.78
CA PHE A 66 -11.02 -8.34 16.76
C PHE A 66 -10.86 -9.40 17.84
N GLY A 67 -11.13 -9.02 19.09
CA GLY A 67 -11.43 -9.97 20.16
C GLY A 67 -12.90 -10.37 20.12
N TYR A 68 -13.22 -11.54 20.66
CA TYR A 68 -14.59 -12.01 20.82
C TYR A 68 -15.01 -11.89 22.28
N ASP A 69 -16.17 -11.28 22.53
CA ASP A 69 -16.84 -11.29 23.82
C ASP A 69 -17.88 -12.41 23.85
N THR A 70 -17.63 -13.43 24.67
CA THR A 70 -18.50 -14.59 24.83
C THR A 70 -19.84 -14.24 25.49
N ALA A 71 -19.88 -13.22 26.35
CA ALA A 71 -21.09 -12.85 27.09
C ALA A 71 -22.15 -12.18 26.19
N SER A 72 -21.74 -11.31 25.26
CA SER A 72 -22.65 -10.70 24.30
C SER A 72 -22.65 -11.33 22.90
N ALA A 73 -21.83 -12.37 22.67
CA ALA A 73 -21.60 -13.03 21.39
C ALA A 73 -21.20 -12.07 20.25
N ARG A 74 -20.38 -11.05 20.56
CA ARG A 74 -20.02 -9.96 19.64
C ARG A 74 -18.52 -9.68 19.64
N TYR A 75 -18.06 -9.03 18.58
CA TYR A 75 -16.64 -8.73 18.39
C TYR A 75 -16.28 -7.30 18.80
N TYR A 76 -15.13 -7.10 19.44
CA TYR A 76 -14.59 -5.78 19.77
C TYR A 76 -13.22 -5.57 19.15
N ARG A 77 -12.86 -4.32 18.85
CA ARG A 77 -11.55 -4.01 18.29
C ARG A 77 -10.49 -4.09 19.38
N LEU A 78 -9.43 -4.88 19.16
CA LEU A 78 -8.24 -4.86 20.01
C LEU A 78 -7.45 -3.56 19.82
N PRO A 79 -6.58 -3.16 20.77
CA PRO A 79 -5.74 -1.97 20.65
C PRO A 79 -4.96 -1.94 19.33
N GLY A 80 -5.15 -0.89 18.54
CA GLY A 80 -4.62 -0.82 17.18
C GLY A 80 -3.21 -0.24 17.07
N TYR A 81 -2.31 -1.00 16.45
CA TYR A 81 -1.01 -0.50 15.98
C TYR A 81 -1.12 -0.01 14.52
N GLY A 82 -0.05 0.59 13.98
CA GLY A 82 0.00 0.92 12.56
C GLY A 82 1.09 1.92 12.22
N LEU A 83 0.87 2.76 11.21
CA LEU A 83 1.87 3.69 10.70
C LEU A 83 1.48 5.15 10.94
N LYS A 84 2.44 5.97 11.35
CA LYS A 84 2.39 7.45 11.44
C LYS A 84 3.29 8.09 10.37
N LYS A 85 3.07 9.38 10.09
CA LYS A 85 3.79 10.14 9.04
C LYS A 85 3.75 9.41 7.67
N LEU A 86 2.57 8.90 7.30
CA LEU A 86 2.36 8.20 6.03
C LEU A 86 2.68 9.09 4.83
N LYS A 87 3.27 8.48 3.80
CA LYS A 87 3.42 8.98 2.44
C LYS A 87 2.99 7.88 1.47
N TYR A 88 2.59 8.25 0.26
CA TYR A 88 2.22 7.29 -0.77
C TYR A 88 2.81 7.65 -2.14
N GLN A 89 3.06 6.63 -2.95
CA GLN A 89 3.34 6.73 -4.38
C GLN A 89 2.21 6.02 -5.14
N SER A 90 1.66 6.64 -6.18
CA SER A 90 0.76 5.96 -7.12
C SER A 90 1.55 5.06 -8.05
N LEU A 91 1.12 3.81 -8.23
CA LEU A 91 1.70 2.83 -9.18
C LEU A 91 0.77 2.56 -10.37
N GLY A 92 -0.28 3.36 -10.55
CA GLY A 92 -1.33 3.13 -11.55
C GLY A 92 -2.32 2.03 -11.16
N LYS A 93 -3.40 1.88 -11.95
CA LYS A 93 -4.43 0.81 -11.79
C LYS A 93 -4.97 0.63 -10.35
N HIS A 94 -5.12 1.73 -9.61
CA HIS A 94 -5.49 1.80 -8.19
C HIS A 94 -4.52 1.11 -7.20
N VAL A 95 -3.29 0.85 -7.63
CA VAL A 95 -2.21 0.32 -6.78
C VAL A 95 -1.39 1.47 -6.22
N TYR A 96 -1.09 1.39 -4.93
CA TYR A 96 -0.34 2.38 -4.18
C TYR A 96 0.79 1.70 -3.41
N ARG A 97 1.95 2.36 -3.35
CA ARG A 97 3.02 2.03 -2.40
C ARG A 97 2.89 3.00 -1.23
N LEU A 98 2.71 2.49 -0.02
CA LEU A 98 2.64 3.27 1.21
C LEU A 98 3.94 3.14 1.99
N SER A 99 4.41 4.22 2.58
CA SER A 99 5.54 4.23 3.52
C SER A 99 5.21 5.08 4.75
N GLY A 100 5.57 4.62 5.94
CA GLY A 100 5.34 5.33 7.19
C GLY A 100 6.16 4.74 8.32
N ILE A 101 6.14 5.40 9.48
CA ILE A 101 6.87 4.97 10.67
C ILE A 101 5.93 4.13 11.53
N GLN A 102 6.31 2.93 11.99
CA GLN A 102 5.45 2.14 12.87
C GLN A 102 5.26 2.85 14.22
N TYR A 103 4.13 2.57 14.88
CA TYR A 103 3.89 2.95 16.26
C TYR A 103 3.12 1.86 17.00
N SER A 104 3.47 1.64 18.26
CA SER A 104 2.72 0.78 19.18
C SER A 104 1.54 1.51 19.83
N PRO A 105 0.44 0.82 20.19
CA PRO A 105 -0.54 1.35 21.13
C PRO A 105 0.08 1.48 22.53
N LYS A 106 -0.52 2.31 23.39
CA LYS A 106 -0.06 2.52 24.76
C LYS A 106 -0.06 1.19 25.54
N GLY A 107 1.00 0.91 26.28
CA GLY A 107 1.13 -0.35 27.06
C GLY A 107 1.50 -1.58 26.24
N SER A 108 1.91 -1.42 24.98
CA SER A 108 2.37 -2.50 24.11
C SER A 108 3.61 -2.06 23.34
N THR A 109 4.40 -3.02 22.85
CA THR A 109 5.51 -2.79 21.91
C THR A 109 5.32 -3.68 20.70
N VAL A 110 5.42 -3.12 19.49
CA VAL A 110 5.42 -3.88 18.23
C VAL A 110 6.84 -4.02 17.68
N GLN A 111 7.09 -5.11 16.95
CA GLN A 111 8.43 -5.54 16.51
C GLN A 111 9.30 -4.47 15.84
N PHE A 112 8.70 -3.54 15.08
CA PHE A 112 9.42 -2.49 14.36
C PHE A 112 8.99 -1.08 14.78
N ASP A 113 8.61 -0.87 16.04
CA ASP A 113 8.26 0.48 16.54
C ASP A 113 9.37 1.50 16.25
N GLY A 114 8.98 2.71 15.87
CA GLY A 114 9.90 3.77 15.44
C GLY A 114 10.54 3.55 14.05
N GLN A 115 10.47 2.35 13.46
CA GLN A 115 11.08 2.05 12.16
C GLN A 115 10.18 2.42 10.98
N ARG A 116 10.79 2.67 9.81
CA ARG A 116 10.06 2.96 8.57
C ARG A 116 9.69 1.68 7.82
N LEU A 117 8.39 1.37 7.76
CA LEU A 117 7.86 0.27 6.98
C LEU A 117 7.26 0.77 5.66
N THR A 118 7.34 -0.08 4.62
CA THR A 118 6.81 0.21 3.28
C THR A 118 6.10 -1.04 2.71
N TYR A 119 4.90 -0.87 2.14
CA TYR A 119 4.12 -1.96 1.56
C TYR A 119 3.32 -1.52 0.32
N LYS A 120 2.87 -2.49 -0.48
CA LYS A 120 1.95 -2.27 -1.61
C LYS A 120 0.52 -2.62 -1.22
N VAL A 121 -0.44 -1.87 -1.76
CA VAL A 121 -1.87 -2.08 -1.54
C VAL A 121 -2.64 -1.63 -2.78
N LYS A 122 -3.74 -2.30 -3.13
CA LYS A 122 -4.68 -1.91 -4.19
C LYS A 122 -5.98 -1.43 -3.55
N ALA A 123 -6.46 -0.24 -3.89
CA ALA A 123 -7.59 0.37 -3.20
C ALA A 123 -8.66 0.91 -4.17
N THR A 124 -9.82 0.26 -4.20
CA THR A 124 -11.01 0.72 -4.94
C THR A 124 -12.00 1.39 -3.99
N LYS A 125 -13.14 1.90 -4.49
CA LYS A 125 -14.21 2.43 -3.63
C LYS A 125 -14.78 1.39 -2.65
N LYS A 126 -14.78 0.09 -3.03
CA LYS A 126 -15.47 -1.01 -2.31
C LYS A 126 -14.52 -1.97 -1.59
N GLN A 127 -13.28 -2.13 -2.07
CA GLN A 127 -12.31 -3.12 -1.59
C GLN A 127 -10.92 -2.52 -1.40
N LEU A 128 -10.22 -3.05 -0.40
CA LEU A 128 -8.81 -2.80 -0.14
C LEU A 128 -8.07 -4.15 -0.14
N HIS A 129 -7.10 -4.29 -1.03
CA HIS A 129 -6.33 -5.52 -1.22
C HIS A 129 -4.86 -5.33 -0.86
N PHE A 130 -4.34 -6.09 0.11
CA PHE A 130 -2.93 -6.13 0.47
C PHE A 130 -2.20 -7.19 -0.35
N TYR A 131 -0.95 -6.92 -0.70
CA TYR A 131 -0.09 -7.88 -1.41
C TYR A 131 0.71 -8.80 -0.45
N LYS A 132 0.49 -8.67 0.87
CA LYS A 132 1.08 -9.48 1.94
C LYS A 132 0.15 -9.43 3.17
N GLY A 133 -0.10 -10.58 3.80
CA GLY A 133 -0.91 -10.68 5.02
C GLY A 133 -2.35 -11.06 4.73
N TYR A 134 -3.32 -10.41 5.38
CA TYR A 134 -4.72 -10.61 5.05
C TYR A 134 -5.08 -9.87 3.76
N ASP A 135 -5.39 -10.62 2.71
CA ASP A 135 -5.44 -10.03 1.38
C ASP A 135 -6.63 -9.09 1.17
N ASN A 136 -7.87 -9.49 1.50
CA ASN A 136 -9.07 -8.81 0.97
C ASN A 136 -9.99 -8.20 2.04
N TYR A 137 -9.90 -6.88 2.23
CA TYR A 137 -10.78 -6.13 3.11
C TYR A 137 -11.91 -5.40 2.36
N VAL A 138 -13.06 -5.24 3.01
CA VAL A 138 -14.25 -4.55 2.48
C VAL A 138 -14.75 -3.46 3.43
N ARG A 139 -15.73 -2.66 2.99
CA ARG A 139 -16.24 -1.49 3.74
C ARG A 139 -17.23 -1.79 4.87
N LYS A 140 -17.74 -3.03 4.99
CA LYS A 140 -18.68 -3.46 6.03
C LYS A 140 -18.19 -4.73 6.71
N ALA A 141 -18.28 -4.78 8.04
CA ALA A 141 -18.13 -6.04 8.77
C ALA A 141 -19.34 -6.94 8.47
N ALA A 142 -19.11 -8.24 8.34
CA ALA A 142 -20.14 -9.27 8.19
C ALA A 142 -20.50 -9.93 9.54
N PHE A 143 -20.15 -9.29 10.65
CA PHE A 143 -20.29 -9.79 12.01
C PHE A 143 -20.67 -8.65 12.96
N ALA A 144 -21.40 -8.97 14.03
CA ALA A 144 -21.83 -7.98 15.01
C ALA A 144 -20.65 -7.46 15.85
N THR A 145 -20.58 -6.15 16.05
CA THR A 145 -19.50 -5.50 16.80
C THR A 145 -20.00 -4.67 17.97
N ILE A 146 -19.27 -4.67 19.08
CA ILE A 146 -19.45 -3.75 20.22
C ILE A 146 -18.32 -2.71 20.27
N LYS A 147 -18.49 -1.70 21.13
CA LYS A 147 -17.42 -0.77 21.50
C LYS A 147 -16.31 -1.53 22.22
N THR A 148 -15.05 -1.18 21.99
CA THR A 148 -13.91 -1.72 22.76
C THR A 148 -14.14 -1.49 24.27
N PRO A 149 -14.01 -2.53 25.12
CA PRO A 149 -14.11 -2.41 26.57
C PRO A 149 -13.18 -1.34 27.14
N ASN A 150 -13.60 -0.66 28.22
CA ASN A 150 -12.83 0.46 28.79
C ASN A 150 -11.43 0.04 29.29
N ALA A 151 -11.29 -1.19 29.78
CA ALA A 151 -10.00 -1.75 30.22
C ALA A 151 -8.98 -1.99 29.08
N LEU A 152 -9.40 -1.85 27.81
CA LEU A 152 -8.59 -2.08 26.62
C LEU A 152 -8.41 -0.80 25.76
N LYS A 153 -8.52 0.39 26.36
CA LYS A 153 -8.37 1.69 25.69
C LYS A 153 -7.07 2.40 26.06
#